data_AF-A0A535KD48-F1
#
_entry.id   AF-A0A535KD48-F1
#
_cell.length_a   1.000
_cell.length_b   1.000
_cell.length_c   1.000
_cell.angle_alpha   90.00
_cell.angle_beta   90.00
_cell.angle_gamma   90.00
#
_symmetry.space_group_name_H-M   'P 1'
#
loop_
_entity.id
_entity.type
_entity.pdbx_description
1 polymer ?
#
loop_
_entity_poly.entity_id
_entity_poly.type
_entity_poly.pdbx_seq_one_letter_code
_entity_poly.pdbx_strand_id
1 'polypeptide(L)'
;MQRHRFPIYGIVALGVCLAAWASSWLRVDPLYRYSFFPLWLGYILFIDALVVMRKGKSILTRARWRYPLLFLTSSLFWWVFEGLNVPVHNWHYILDQPYSPLAYFLIASLNFSTVLPAVMETAELLSTFKLLHPHLPASNPGPLLPLWVLAIVETLGLLCLILPFVFPRYCFILIWLSLVLILDPINN
;
A
#
# COMPACT_ATOMS: atom_id res chain seq x y z
N MET A 1 -1.95 1.54 -29.11
CA MET A 1 -2.69 0.98 -27.95
C MET A 1 -4.15 0.91 -28.33
N GLN A 2 -4.71 -0.30 -28.46
CA GLN A 2 -6.16 -0.44 -28.60
C GLN A 2 -6.79 -0.01 -27.27
N ARG A 3 -7.62 1.04 -27.28
CA ARG A 3 -8.31 1.50 -26.07
C ARG A 3 -9.51 0.61 -25.83
N HIS A 4 -9.57 -0.03 -24.67
CA HIS A 4 -10.71 -0.81 -24.24
C HIS A 4 -11.78 0.12 -23.66
N ARG A 5 -13.04 -0.34 -23.61
CA ARG A 5 -14.14 0.43 -23.01
C ARG A 5 -13.86 0.62 -21.50
N PHE A 6 -14.10 1.82 -21.01
CA PHE A 6 -13.97 2.13 -19.58
C PHE A 6 -15.05 1.37 -18.79
N PRO A 7 -14.68 0.59 -17.76
CA PRO A 7 -15.65 -0.13 -16.96
C PRO A 7 -16.61 0.77 -16.16
N ILE A 8 -17.89 0.42 -16.09
CA ILE A 8 -18.92 1.20 -15.38
C ILE A 8 -18.60 1.32 -13.88
N TYR A 9 -18.03 0.27 -13.26
CA TYR A 9 -17.64 0.33 -11.85
C TYR A 9 -16.62 1.42 -11.56
N GLY A 10 -15.80 1.83 -12.54
CA GLY A 10 -14.87 2.94 -12.39
C GLY A 10 -15.57 4.27 -12.14
N ILE A 11 -16.73 4.50 -12.75
CA ILE A 11 -17.52 5.73 -12.54
C ILE A 11 -18.09 5.72 -11.11
N VAL A 12 -18.62 4.57 -10.68
CA VAL A 12 -19.13 4.39 -9.31
C VAL A 12 -18.00 4.59 -8.29
N ALA A 13 -16.83 3.99 -8.53
CA ALA A 13 -15.66 4.10 -7.69
C ALA A 13 -15.17 5.56 -7.56
N LEU A 14 -15.13 6.30 -8.66
CA LEU A 14 -14.82 7.73 -8.64
C LEU A 14 -15.85 8.52 -7.82
N GLY A 15 -17.15 8.22 -7.99
CA GLY A 15 -18.22 8.83 -7.21
C GLY A 15 -18.05 8.58 -5.71
N VAL A 16 -17.76 7.34 -5.30
CA VAL A 16 -17.47 6.98 -3.90
C VAL A 16 -16.24 7.72 -3.38
N CYS A 17 -15.15 7.76 -4.16
CA CYS A 17 -13.93 8.47 -3.79
C CYS A 17 -14.19 9.95 -3.54
N LEU A 18 -14.86 10.64 -4.46
CA LEU A 18 -15.17 12.06 -4.36
C LEU A 18 -16.17 12.35 -3.23
N ALA A 19 -17.19 11.50 -3.03
CA ALA A 19 -18.14 11.66 -1.94
C ALA A 19 -17.47 11.49 -0.56
N ALA A 20 -16.59 10.49 -0.42
CA ALA A 20 -15.83 10.28 0.81
C ALA A 20 -14.85 11.44 1.06
N TRP A 21 -14.17 11.92 0.02
CA TRP A 21 -13.30 13.10 0.09
C TRP A 21 -14.08 14.34 0.55
N ALA A 22 -15.20 14.65 -0.10
CA ALA A 22 -16.05 15.78 0.25
C ALA A 22 -16.59 15.66 1.67
N SER A 23 -17.05 14.46 2.07
CA SER A 23 -17.53 14.19 3.43
C SER A 23 -16.44 14.45 4.48
N SER A 24 -15.18 14.06 4.19
CA SER A 24 -14.02 14.30 5.06
C SER A 24 -13.77 15.80 5.28
N TRP A 25 -13.73 16.58 4.20
CA TRP A 25 -13.48 18.03 4.25
C TRP A 25 -14.63 18.82 4.88
N LEU A 26 -15.87 18.47 4.55
CA LEU A 26 -17.07 19.14 5.05
C LEU A 26 -17.47 18.66 6.45
N ARG A 27 -16.76 17.67 7.02
CA ARG A 27 -17.05 17.04 8.31
C ARG A 27 -18.52 16.62 8.46
N VAL A 28 -19.06 15.96 7.44
CA VAL A 28 -20.45 15.47 7.46
C VAL A 28 -20.55 14.27 8.39
N ASP A 29 -21.17 14.46 9.57
CA ASP A 29 -21.42 13.38 10.53
C ASP A 29 -22.51 12.41 10.02
N PRO A 30 -22.37 11.09 10.27
CA PRO A 30 -21.23 10.39 10.87
C PRO A 30 -20.16 9.97 9.83
N LEU A 31 -20.37 10.29 8.56
CA LEU A 31 -19.62 9.73 7.42
C LEU A 31 -18.14 10.12 7.41
N TYR A 32 -17.81 11.34 7.83
CA TYR A 32 -16.42 11.82 7.77
C TYR A 32 -15.47 10.95 8.59
N ARG A 33 -15.96 10.36 9.70
CA ARG A 33 -15.19 9.51 10.64
C ARG A 33 -14.70 8.22 9.99
N TYR A 34 -15.47 7.72 9.03
CA TYR A 34 -15.20 6.47 8.31
C TYR A 34 -14.85 6.72 6.84
N SER A 35 -14.56 7.96 6.46
CA SER A 35 -14.32 8.36 5.07
C SER A 35 -13.02 7.81 4.48
N PHE A 36 -12.04 7.43 5.31
CA PHE A 36 -10.73 6.98 4.86
C PHE A 36 -10.81 5.74 3.97
N PHE A 37 -11.41 4.65 4.47
CA PHE A 37 -11.55 3.42 3.69
C PHE A 37 -12.29 3.58 2.36
N PRO A 38 -13.52 4.16 2.28
CA PRO A 38 -14.24 4.31 1.02
C PRO A 38 -13.52 5.25 0.05
N LEU A 39 -12.81 6.28 0.53
CA LEU A 39 -11.98 7.14 -0.30
C LEU A 39 -10.91 6.33 -1.03
N TRP A 40 -10.12 5.55 -0.27
CA TRP A 40 -9.05 4.75 -0.86
C TRP A 40 -9.56 3.57 -1.68
N LEU A 41 -10.64 2.91 -1.26
CA LEU A 41 -11.27 1.85 -2.06
C LEU A 41 -11.77 2.40 -3.40
N GLY A 42 -12.40 3.58 -3.39
CA GLY A 42 -12.84 4.28 -4.59
C GLY A 42 -11.65 4.64 -5.49
N TYR A 43 -10.54 5.13 -4.92
CA TYR A 43 -9.30 5.34 -5.66
C TYR A 43 -8.78 4.06 -6.31
N ILE A 44 -8.60 2.98 -5.54
CA ILE A 44 -8.08 1.69 -6.01
C ILE A 44 -8.88 1.17 -7.21
N LEU A 45 -10.21 1.10 -7.07
CA LEU A 45 -11.10 0.60 -8.12
C LEU A 45 -11.16 1.53 -9.34
N PHE A 46 -11.00 2.84 -9.14
CA PHE A 46 -10.92 3.79 -10.25
C PHE A 46 -9.62 3.63 -11.05
N ILE A 47 -8.48 3.49 -10.36
CA ILE A 47 -7.18 3.23 -11.00
C ILE A 47 -7.23 1.89 -11.75
N ASP A 48 -7.78 0.85 -11.15
CA ASP A 48 -8.00 -0.45 -11.80
C ASP A 48 -8.81 -0.30 -13.12
N ALA A 49 -9.89 0.49 -13.11
CA ALA A 49 -10.68 0.76 -14.31
C ALA A 49 -9.88 1.49 -15.40
N LEU A 50 -8.98 2.42 -15.02
CA LEU A 50 -8.06 3.07 -15.95
C LEU A 50 -7.05 2.07 -16.55
N VAL A 51 -6.55 1.13 -15.75
CA VAL A 51 -5.69 0.04 -16.23
C VAL A 51 -6.44 -0.81 -17.26
N VAL A 52 -7.66 -1.23 -16.96
CA VAL A 52 -8.50 -2.01 -17.89
C VAL A 52 -8.73 -1.25 -19.19
N MET A 53 -9.05 0.05 -19.12
CA MET A 53 -9.21 0.89 -20.32
C MET A 53 -7.94 0.93 -21.19
N ARG A 54 -6.76 0.91 -20.57
CA ARG A 54 -5.47 1.09 -21.28
C ARG A 54 -4.86 -0.20 -21.83
N LYS A 55 -5.00 -1.33 -21.12
CA LYS A 55 -4.40 -2.61 -21.53
C LYS A 55 -5.33 -3.83 -21.45
N GLY A 56 -6.60 -3.64 -21.14
CA GLY A 56 -7.66 -4.65 -21.18
C GLY A 56 -7.78 -5.55 -19.95
N LYS A 57 -6.69 -5.74 -19.19
CA LYS A 57 -6.68 -6.53 -17.95
C LYS A 57 -5.85 -5.85 -16.86
N SER A 58 -6.41 -5.75 -15.66
CA SER A 58 -5.78 -5.27 -14.42
C SER A 58 -5.49 -6.41 -13.44
N ILE A 59 -4.83 -6.12 -12.30
CA ILE A 59 -4.62 -7.07 -11.21
C ILE A 59 -5.95 -7.65 -10.74
N LEU A 60 -7.00 -6.83 -10.53
CA LEU A 60 -8.32 -7.32 -10.13
C LEU A 60 -8.85 -8.41 -11.06
N THR A 61 -8.82 -8.16 -12.37
CA THR A 61 -9.35 -9.10 -13.37
C THR A 61 -8.50 -10.38 -13.52
N ARG A 62 -7.19 -10.30 -13.25
CA ARG A 62 -6.26 -11.43 -13.34
C ARG A 62 -6.25 -12.28 -12.06
N ALA A 63 -6.20 -11.63 -10.89
CA ALA A 63 -6.10 -12.28 -9.59
C ALA A 63 -7.46 -12.80 -9.09
N ARG A 64 -8.58 -12.16 -9.52
CA ARG A 64 -9.95 -12.56 -9.17
C ARG A 64 -10.13 -12.75 -7.66
N TRP A 65 -10.43 -13.98 -7.22
CA TRP A 65 -10.62 -14.32 -5.80
C TRP A 65 -9.36 -14.15 -4.95
N ARG A 66 -8.17 -14.05 -5.56
CA ARG A 66 -6.92 -13.74 -4.86
C ARG A 66 -6.73 -12.25 -4.61
N TYR A 67 -7.49 -11.38 -5.27
CA TYR A 67 -7.36 -9.93 -5.11
C TYR A 67 -7.58 -9.45 -3.66
N PRO A 68 -8.59 -9.95 -2.92
CA PRO A 68 -8.77 -9.60 -1.51
C PRO A 68 -7.59 -9.98 -0.61
N LEU A 69 -6.76 -10.96 -0.99
CA LEU A 69 -5.55 -11.30 -0.23
C LEU A 69 -4.55 -10.13 -0.19
N LEU A 70 -4.57 -9.24 -1.19
CA LEU A 70 -3.73 -8.04 -1.20
C LEU A 70 -4.14 -7.06 -0.09
N PHE A 71 -5.44 -6.94 0.17
CA PHE A 71 -5.97 -6.12 1.26
C PHE A 71 -5.61 -6.71 2.62
N LEU A 72 -5.76 -8.03 2.78
CA LEU A 72 -5.37 -8.72 4.00
C LEU A 72 -3.86 -8.56 4.27
N THR A 73 -3.04 -8.77 3.24
CA THR A 73 -1.58 -8.61 3.33
C THR A 73 -1.21 -7.17 3.69
N SER A 74 -1.89 -6.18 3.12
CA SER A 74 -1.67 -4.76 3.44
C SER A 74 -1.97 -4.43 4.89
N SER A 75 -3.06 -4.98 5.44
CA SER A 75 -3.40 -4.80 6.85
C SER A 75 -2.33 -5.38 7.76
N LEU A 76 -1.90 -6.63 7.51
CA LEU A 76 -0.83 -7.28 8.27
C LEU A 76 0.49 -6.52 8.16
N PHE A 77 0.84 -6.09 6.95
CA PHE A 77 2.04 -5.29 6.68
C PHE A 77 2.06 -4.02 7.53
N TRP A 78 0.96 -3.27 7.61
CA TRP A 78 0.93 -2.05 8.41
C TRP A 78 0.94 -2.32 9.92
N TRP A 79 0.29 -3.39 10.39
CA TRP A 79 0.36 -3.78 11.80
C TRP A 79 1.78 -4.11 12.26
N VAL A 80 2.66 -4.59 11.37
CA VAL A 80 4.09 -4.73 11.67
C VAL A 80 4.70 -3.36 11.99
N PHE A 81 4.43 -2.33 11.17
CA PHE A 81 4.92 -0.97 11.42
C PHE A 81 4.34 -0.35 12.68
N GLU A 82 3.07 -0.58 12.99
CA GLU A 82 2.47 -0.18 14.28
C GLU A 82 3.23 -0.81 15.45
N GLY A 83 3.53 -2.11 15.38
CA GLY A 83 4.32 -2.82 16.40
C GLY A 83 5.73 -2.26 16.55
N LEU A 84 6.40 -1.95 15.43
CA LEU A 84 7.72 -1.33 15.46
C LEU A 84 7.69 0.11 16.01
N ASN A 85 6.58 0.82 15.83
CA ASN A 85 6.39 2.18 16.34
C ASN A 85 6.08 2.22 17.83
N VAL A 86 5.54 1.16 18.44
CA VAL A 86 5.22 1.11 19.88
C VAL A 86 6.37 1.61 20.78
N PRO A 87 7.62 1.11 20.67
CA PRO A 87 8.71 1.60 21.52
C PRO A 87 9.38 2.89 21.02
N VAL A 88 9.24 3.21 19.73
CA VAL A 88 9.88 4.39 19.11
C VAL A 88 9.02 5.65 19.30
N HIS A 89 7.70 5.48 19.45
CA HIS A 89 6.71 6.53 19.65
C HIS A 89 6.83 7.68 18.63
N ASN A 90 7.11 7.37 17.37
CA ASN A 90 7.31 8.39 16.35
C ASN A 90 5.99 9.00 15.89
N TRP A 91 4.98 8.15 15.64
CA TRP A 91 3.63 8.61 15.32
C TRP A 91 2.61 8.15 16.36
N HIS A 92 1.58 8.96 16.57
CA HIS A 92 0.42 8.62 17.39
C HIS A 92 -0.85 9.15 16.74
N TYR A 93 -1.93 8.39 16.86
CA TYR A 93 -3.23 8.76 16.30
C TYR A 93 -4.00 9.62 17.29
N ILE A 94 -4.43 10.80 16.83
CA ILE A 94 -5.40 11.63 17.55
C ILE A 94 -6.79 11.18 17.13
N LEU A 95 -7.53 10.60 18.07
CA LEU A 95 -8.87 10.06 17.82
C LEU A 95 -9.92 11.16 17.95
N ASP A 96 -10.94 11.11 17.09
CA ASP A 96 -12.10 12.01 17.13
C ASP A 96 -13.03 11.71 18.32
N GLN A 97 -13.00 10.46 18.80
CA GLN A 97 -13.77 9.97 19.93
C GLN A 97 -13.08 8.76 20.56
N PRO A 98 -13.42 8.38 21.80
CA PRO A 98 -12.94 7.14 22.39
C PRO A 98 -13.51 5.92 21.64
N TYR A 99 -12.64 5.00 21.24
CA TYR A 99 -13.01 3.70 20.67
C TYR A 99 -12.64 2.58 21.65
N SER A 100 -13.43 1.50 21.69
CA SER A 100 -12.99 0.28 22.37
C SER A 100 -11.77 -0.33 21.64
N PRO A 101 -10.91 -1.09 22.32
CA PRO A 101 -9.74 -1.71 21.68
C PRO A 101 -10.10 -2.54 20.44
N LEU A 102 -11.20 -3.30 20.50
CA LEU A 102 -11.68 -4.09 19.38
C LEU A 102 -12.18 -3.21 18.22
N ALA A 103 -12.95 -2.15 18.52
CA ALA A 103 -13.43 -1.25 17.48
C ALA A 103 -12.26 -0.53 16.78
N TYR A 104 -11.29 -0.06 17.55
CA TYR A 104 -10.06 0.54 17.02
C TYR A 104 -9.31 -0.47 16.12
N PHE A 105 -9.08 -1.69 16.61
CA PHE A 105 -8.38 -2.72 15.85
C PHE A 105 -9.07 -3.01 14.51
N LEU A 106 -10.40 -3.15 14.48
CA LEU A 106 -11.15 -3.45 13.26
C LEU A 106 -11.15 -2.27 12.28
N ILE A 107 -11.37 -1.04 12.75
CA ILE A 107 -11.37 0.17 11.91
C ILE A 107 -9.96 0.44 11.37
N ALA A 108 -8.94 0.34 12.20
CA ALA A 108 -7.54 0.49 11.81
C ALA A 108 -7.15 -0.57 10.78
N SER A 109 -7.46 -1.85 11.03
CA SER A 109 -7.21 -2.94 10.08
C SER A 109 -7.87 -2.71 8.73
N LEU A 110 -9.09 -2.17 8.72
CA LEU A 110 -9.81 -1.84 7.49
C LEU A 110 -9.09 -0.70 6.74
N ASN A 111 -8.69 0.36 7.43
CA ASN A 111 -7.94 1.47 6.84
C ASN A 111 -6.56 1.03 6.31
N PHE A 112 -5.82 0.22 7.08
CA PHE A 112 -4.51 -0.30 6.72
C PHE A 112 -4.53 -1.23 5.50
N SER A 113 -5.68 -1.85 5.23
CA SER A 113 -5.85 -2.77 4.11
C SER A 113 -5.70 -2.13 2.73
N THR A 114 -5.71 -0.80 2.61
CA THR A 114 -5.76 -0.11 1.31
C THR A 114 -4.40 0.28 0.74
N VAL A 115 -3.32 0.27 1.55
CA VAL A 115 -2.01 0.78 1.15
C VAL A 115 -1.40 -0.03 0.00
N LEU A 116 -1.22 -1.34 0.16
CA LEU A 116 -0.61 -2.17 -0.89
C LEU A 116 -1.48 -2.25 -2.15
N PRO A 117 -2.82 -2.44 -2.09
CA PRO A 117 -3.66 -2.36 -3.28
C PRO A 117 -3.50 -1.05 -4.05
N ALA A 118 -3.47 0.10 -3.34
CA ALA A 118 -3.32 1.41 -3.98
C ALA A 118 -1.96 1.55 -4.67
N VAL A 119 -0.88 1.10 -4.03
CA VAL A 119 0.47 1.10 -4.62
C VAL A 119 0.52 0.20 -5.85
N MET A 120 -0.03 -1.01 -5.77
CA MET A 120 0.04 -2.01 -6.84
C MET A 120 -0.79 -1.61 -8.07
N GLU A 121 -2.02 -1.12 -7.89
CA GLU A 121 -2.85 -0.63 -9.01
C GLU A 121 -2.21 0.59 -9.67
N THR A 122 -1.64 1.50 -8.87
CA THR A 122 -0.96 2.68 -9.41
C THR A 122 0.31 2.30 -10.15
N ALA A 123 1.14 1.41 -9.60
CA ALA A 123 2.31 0.89 -10.29
C ALA A 123 1.91 0.22 -11.62
N GLU A 124 0.80 -0.53 -11.62
CA GLU A 124 0.28 -1.14 -12.84
C GLU A 124 -0.20 -0.12 -13.88
N LEU A 125 -0.86 0.95 -13.44
CA LEU A 125 -1.25 2.05 -14.32
C LEU A 125 -0.01 2.74 -14.89
N LEU A 126 0.96 3.07 -14.06
CA LEU A 126 2.21 3.70 -14.49
C LEU A 126 2.98 2.84 -15.49
N SER A 127 2.99 1.51 -15.30
CA SER A 127 3.64 0.57 -16.22
C SER A 127 3.04 0.57 -17.63
N THR A 128 1.83 1.12 -17.82
CA THR A 128 1.23 1.27 -19.16
C THR A 128 1.79 2.45 -19.94
N PHE A 129 2.54 3.36 -19.32
CA PHE A 129 3.17 4.49 -20.00
C PHE A 129 4.56 4.07 -20.47
N LYS A 130 4.90 4.34 -21.73
CA LYS A 130 6.19 3.90 -22.31
C LYS A 130 7.42 4.35 -21.51
N LEU A 131 7.37 5.55 -20.94
CA LEU A 131 8.45 6.13 -20.14
C LEU A 131 8.64 5.45 -18.77
N LEU A 132 7.60 4.77 -18.28
CA LEU A 132 7.55 4.16 -16.96
C LEU A 132 7.37 2.64 -17.05
N HIS A 133 7.43 2.09 -18.27
CA HIS A 133 7.32 0.66 -18.49
C HIS A 133 8.60 -0.01 -17.97
N PRO A 134 8.50 -0.99 -17.05
CA PRO A 134 9.67 -1.72 -16.58
C PRO A 134 10.45 -2.32 -17.76
N HIS A 135 11.75 -2.06 -17.80
CA HIS A 135 12.61 -2.56 -18.89
C HIS A 135 12.99 -4.04 -18.70
N LEU A 136 12.92 -4.54 -17.47
CA LEU A 136 13.17 -5.94 -17.15
C LEU A 136 11.86 -6.74 -17.16
N PRO A 137 11.79 -7.86 -17.90
CA PRO A 137 10.67 -8.80 -17.80
C PRO A 137 10.60 -9.39 -16.39
N ALA A 138 9.39 -9.64 -15.89
CA ALA A 138 9.19 -10.29 -14.58
C ALA A 138 9.80 -11.70 -14.47
N SER A 139 10.09 -12.35 -15.61
CA SER A 139 10.75 -13.66 -15.68
C SER A 139 12.28 -13.58 -15.69
N ASN A 140 12.85 -12.37 -15.71
CA ASN A 140 14.29 -12.18 -15.65
C ASN A 140 14.65 -11.95 -14.18
N PRO A 141 15.42 -12.86 -13.54
CA PRO A 141 15.84 -12.71 -12.15
C PRO A 141 16.78 -11.51 -11.94
N GLY A 142 17.17 -10.81 -13.01
CA GLY A 142 18.13 -9.73 -12.94
C GLY A 142 19.56 -10.24 -12.77
N PRO A 143 20.51 -9.37 -12.45
CA PRO A 143 21.89 -9.77 -12.21
C PRO A 143 22.00 -10.58 -10.91
N LEU A 144 22.52 -11.81 -11.00
CA LEU A 144 22.86 -12.61 -9.82
C LEU A 144 23.99 -11.91 -9.04
N LEU A 145 23.66 -11.39 -7.86
CA LEU A 145 24.62 -10.75 -6.98
C LEU A 145 25.43 -11.81 -6.22
N PRO A 146 26.73 -11.58 -5.95
CA PRO A 146 27.52 -12.51 -5.17
C PRO A 146 27.05 -12.50 -3.71
N LEU A 147 27.15 -13.64 -3.03
CA LEU A 147 26.61 -13.86 -1.68
C LEU A 147 27.06 -12.80 -0.65
N TRP A 148 28.29 -12.30 -0.76
CA TRP A 148 28.80 -11.26 0.14
C TRP A 148 28.07 -9.91 -0.04
N VAL A 149 27.61 -9.57 -1.25
CA VAL A 149 26.79 -8.37 -1.48
C VAL A 149 25.43 -8.55 -0.84
N LEU A 150 24.80 -9.71 -1.01
CA LEU A 150 23.52 -10.02 -0.37
C LEU A 150 23.64 -9.93 1.16
N ALA A 151 24.70 -10.49 1.75
CA ALA A 151 24.95 -10.41 3.18
C ALA A 151 25.15 -8.96 3.68
N ILE A 152 25.82 -8.10 2.90
CA ILE A 152 25.96 -6.67 3.23
C ILE A 152 24.59 -5.99 3.20
N VAL A 153 23.78 -6.23 2.17
CA VAL A 153 22.44 -5.66 2.02
C VAL A 153 21.53 -6.07 3.19
N GLU A 154 21.51 -7.37 3.53
CA GLU A 154 20.76 -7.88 4.69
C GLU A 154 21.24 -7.26 6.01
N THR A 155 22.57 -7.17 6.19
CA THR A 155 23.15 -6.55 7.40
C THR A 155 22.75 -5.07 7.50
N LEU A 156 22.78 -4.32 6.40
CA LEU A 156 22.29 -2.94 6.36
C LEU A 156 20.80 -2.86 6.68
N GLY A 157 20.00 -3.81 6.20
CA GLY A 157 18.58 -3.92 6.53
C GLY A 157 18.34 -4.14 8.03
N LEU A 158 19.12 -5.02 8.66
CA LEU A 158 19.07 -5.25 10.11
C LEU A 158 19.50 -4.01 10.89
N LEU A 159 20.53 -3.30 10.45
CA LEU A 159 20.93 -2.02 11.06
C LEU A 159 19.82 -0.98 10.93
N CYS A 160 19.16 -0.90 9.77
CA CYS A 160 18.02 -0.02 9.54
C CYS A 160 16.82 -0.36 10.44
N LEU A 161 16.67 -1.63 10.83
CA LEU A 161 15.66 -2.07 11.78
C LEU A 161 16.04 -1.73 13.23
N ILE A 162 17.29 -1.98 13.63
CA ILE A 162 17.74 -1.89 15.03
C ILE A 162 18.01 -0.45 15.46
N LEU A 163 18.63 0.37 14.62
CA LEU A 163 19.02 1.75 14.97
C LEU A 163 17.86 2.65 15.43
N PRO A 164 16.64 2.58 14.84
CA PRO A 164 15.47 3.28 15.37
C PRO A 164 15.18 3.02 16.86
N PHE A 165 15.49 1.84 17.39
CA PHE A 165 15.24 1.54 18.81
C PHE A 165 16.30 2.14 19.74
N VAL A 166 17.51 2.42 19.23
CA VAL A 166 18.60 3.03 20.00
C VAL A 166 18.57 4.56 19.89
N PHE A 167 18.30 5.07 18.69
CA PHE A 167 18.27 6.50 18.38
C PHE A 167 16.96 6.90 17.68
N PRO A 168 15.80 6.76 18.36
CA PRO A 168 14.48 6.93 17.75
C PRO A 168 14.25 8.30 17.10
N ARG A 169 14.86 9.35 17.65
CA ARG A 169 14.73 10.72 17.13
C ARG A 169 15.40 10.93 15.77
N TYR A 170 16.44 10.17 15.45
CA TYR A 170 17.27 10.40 14.25
C TYR A 170 17.17 9.27 13.24
N CYS A 171 17.12 8.02 13.71
CA CYS A 171 17.20 6.84 12.88
C CYS A 171 15.85 6.30 12.45
N PHE A 172 14.73 6.88 12.90
CA PHE A 172 13.39 6.38 12.58
C PHE A 172 13.13 6.22 11.08
N ILE A 173 13.61 7.13 10.24
CA ILE A 173 13.41 7.06 8.78
C ILE A 173 13.94 5.75 8.18
N LEU A 174 14.91 5.10 8.84
CA LEU A 174 15.50 3.85 8.38
C LEU A 174 14.51 2.66 8.46
N ILE A 175 13.47 2.75 9.29
CA ILE A 175 12.48 1.68 9.44
C ILE A 175 11.78 1.33 8.13
N TRP A 176 11.57 2.33 7.27
CA TRP A 176 10.94 2.18 5.95
C TRP A 176 11.82 1.42 4.96
N LEU A 177 13.15 1.47 5.14
CA LEU A 177 14.11 0.76 4.30
C LEU A 177 14.37 -0.67 4.80
N SER A 178 14.15 -0.93 6.09
CA SER A 178 14.50 -2.20 6.73
C SER A 178 13.89 -3.42 6.02
N LEU A 179 12.58 -3.43 5.77
CA LEU A 179 11.90 -4.56 5.14
C LEU A 179 12.37 -4.79 3.71
N VAL A 180 12.63 -3.73 2.94
CA VAL A 180 13.13 -3.86 1.56
C VAL A 180 14.50 -4.52 1.57
N LEU A 181 15.42 -4.02 2.39
CA LEU A 181 16.80 -4.54 2.45
C LEU A 181 16.90 -5.95 3.05
N ILE A 182 15.96 -6.34 3.91
CA ILE A 182 15.91 -7.69 4.49
C ILE A 182 15.25 -8.70 3.54
N LEU A 183 14.16 -8.32 2.85
CA LEU A 183 13.35 -9.26 2.07
C LEU A 183 13.76 -9.38 0.62
N ASP A 184 14.30 -8.32 0.00
CA ASP A 184 14.69 -8.34 -1.41
C ASP A 184 15.78 -9.39 -1.72
N PRO A 185 16.81 -9.60 -0.87
CA PRO A 185 17.77 -10.69 -1.04
C PRO A 185 17.14 -12.09 -1.05
N ILE A 186 16.10 -12.31 -0.25
CA ILE A 186 15.38 -13.60 -0.13
C ILE A 186 14.51 -13.88 -1.36
N ASN A 187 14.09 -12.84 -2.08
CA ASN A 187 13.24 -12.93 -3.26
C ASN A 187 14.02 -13.21 -4.56
N ASN A 188 15.34 -13.48 -4.49
CA ASN A 188 16.19 -13.83 -5.65
C ASN A 188 16.11 -15.30 -6.05
#